data_AF-A0A7S0X9D2-F1
#
_entry.id   AF-A0A7S0X9D2-F1
#
_cell.length_a   1.000
_cell.length_b   1.000
_cell.length_c   1.000
_cell.angle_alpha   90.00
_cell.angle_beta   90.00
_cell.angle_gamma   90.00
#
_symmetry.space_group_name_H-M   'P 1'
#
loop_
_entity.id
_entity.type
_entity.pdbx_description
1 polymer ?
#
loop_
_entity_poly.entity_id
_entity_poly.type
_entity_poly.pdbx_seq_one_letter_code
_entity_poly.pdbx_strand_id
1 'polypeptide(L)'
;RIIVVTNGGDGNSSTGGDMTARHVLLPQAYVAHNWPLRHVAVSEDGQDVAAAGSRGVIVHSFRTGKWRFFGDISQEREFTATALLWVDGMVAVCTRTATGDVSGSVGATDAGSAGSAASAGDDSGDVGNG
;
A
#
# COMPACT_ATOMS: atom_id res chain seq x y z
N ARG A 1 -9.20 -15.37 -9.87
CA ARG A 1 -9.58 -14.55 -11.05
C ARG A 1 -10.40 -13.37 -10.55
N ILE A 2 -10.18 -12.17 -11.10
CA ILE A 2 -10.96 -10.97 -10.76
C ILE A 2 -11.72 -10.55 -12.03
N ILE A 3 -12.97 -10.12 -11.88
CA ILE A 3 -13.76 -9.56 -12.97
C ILE A 3 -14.05 -8.12 -12.59
N VAL A 4 -13.62 -7.19 -13.45
CA VAL A 4 -13.88 -5.76 -13.28
C VAL A 4 -14.98 -5.39 -14.26
N VAL A 5 -16.09 -4.83 -13.76
CA VAL A 5 -17.21 -4.37 -14.58
C VAL A 5 -17.23 -2.85 -14.52
N THR A 6 -17.17 -2.19 -15.67
CA THR A 6 -17.18 -0.73 -15.80
C THR A 6 -18.34 -0.29 -16.68
N ASN A 7 -18.96 0.84 -16.32
CA ASN A 7 -19.96 1.47 -17.17
C ASN A 7 -19.22 2.21 -18.29
N GLY A 8 -19.50 1.84 -19.54
CA GLY A 8 -18.90 2.40 -20.75
C GLY A 8 -19.60 3.66 -21.25
N GLY A 9 -20.51 4.25 -20.47
CA GLY A 9 -21.19 5.49 -20.84
C GLY A 9 -20.21 6.64 -21.05
N ASP A 10 -19.98 6.99 -22.30
CA ASP A 10 -19.71 8.37 -22.66
C ASP A 10 -20.88 9.20 -22.10
N GLY A 11 -20.60 10.30 -21.40
CA GLY A 11 -21.60 11.02 -20.58
C GLY A 11 -22.80 11.65 -21.31
N ASN A 12 -23.16 11.16 -22.51
CA ASN A 12 -24.19 11.68 -23.40
C ASN A 12 -25.23 10.64 -23.88
N SER A 13 -25.12 9.35 -23.51
CA SER A 13 -26.06 8.31 -23.97
C SER A 13 -27.22 8.05 -22.98
N SER A 14 -28.44 8.45 -23.36
CA SER A 14 -29.68 8.29 -22.58
C SER A 14 -30.31 6.88 -22.67
N THR A 15 -29.61 5.92 -23.27
CA THR A 15 -30.11 4.55 -23.47
C THR A 15 -29.06 3.59 -22.96
N GLY A 16 -29.37 2.89 -21.87
CA GLY A 16 -28.64 1.74 -21.31
C GLY A 16 -27.12 1.73 -21.53
N GLY A 17 -26.37 2.37 -20.62
CA GLY A 17 -24.91 2.44 -20.71
C GLY A 17 -24.26 1.07 -20.92
N ASP A 18 -23.48 0.95 -21.99
CA ASP A 18 -22.79 -0.28 -22.36
C ASP A 18 -21.90 -0.75 -21.20
N MET A 19 -22.24 -1.87 -20.57
CA MET A 19 -21.43 -2.44 -19.50
C MET A 19 -20.31 -3.26 -20.12
N THR A 20 -19.07 -2.94 -19.75
CA THR A 20 -17.89 -3.68 -20.19
C THR A 20 -17.33 -4.48 -19.03
N ALA A 21 -16.90 -5.72 -19.31
CA ALA A 21 -16.30 -6.60 -18.31
C ALA A 21 -14.88 -6.99 -18.72
N ARG A 22 -13.93 -6.88 -17.79
CA ARG A 22 -12.51 -7.23 -17.98
C ARG A 22 -12.12 -8.34 -17.02
N HIS A 23 -11.48 -9.37 -17.55
CA HIS A 23 -11.01 -10.51 -16.77
C HIS A 23 -9.54 -10.32 -16.43
N VAL A 24 -9.21 -10.42 -15.14
CA VAL A 24 -7.85 -10.28 -14.62
C VAL A 24 -7.41 -11.59 -13.99
N LEU A 25 -6.34 -12.15 -14.53
CA LEU A 25 -5.69 -13.35 -14.01
C LEU A 25 -4.58 -12.95 -13.07
N LEU A 26 -4.72 -13.36 -11.81
CA LEU A 26 -3.70 -13.15 -10.79
C LEU A 26 -2.45 -13.96 -11.15
N PRO A 27 -1.24 -13.40 -10.99
CA PRO A 27 -0.01 -14.16 -11.17
C PRO A 27 0.04 -15.37 -10.25
N GLN A 28 0.37 -16.54 -10.78
CA GLN A 28 0.42 -17.79 -10.00
C GLN A 28 1.37 -17.69 -8.80
N ALA A 29 2.49 -16.98 -8.97
CA ALA A 29 3.45 -16.73 -7.89
C ALA A 29 2.83 -16.01 -6.68
N TYR A 30 1.93 -15.06 -6.91
CA TYR A 30 1.19 -14.39 -5.85
C TYR A 30 0.20 -15.34 -5.17
N VAL A 31 -0.61 -16.03 -5.98
CA VAL A 31 -1.66 -16.92 -5.48
C VAL A 31 -1.08 -18.04 -4.63
N ALA A 32 0.08 -18.60 -4.99
CA ALA A 32 0.71 -19.68 -4.23
C ALA A 32 1.04 -19.30 -2.77
N HIS A 33 1.33 -18.03 -2.50
CA HIS A 33 1.77 -17.57 -1.18
C HIS A 33 0.71 -16.77 -0.42
N ASN A 34 -0.19 -16.10 -1.15
CA ASN A 34 -1.07 -15.07 -0.60
C ASN A 34 -2.56 -15.46 -0.69
N TRP A 35 -2.87 -16.71 -1.03
CA TRP A 35 -4.23 -17.25 -0.95
C TRP A 35 -4.70 -17.37 0.52
N PRO A 36 -6.01 -17.23 0.83
CA PRO A 36 -7.12 -16.81 -0.02
C PRO A 36 -7.14 -15.32 -0.35
N LEU A 37 -7.66 -14.97 -1.54
CA LEU A 37 -7.95 -13.59 -1.90
C LEU A 37 -9.09 -13.05 -1.02
N ARG A 38 -8.91 -11.90 -0.37
CA ARG A 38 -9.91 -11.36 0.57
C ARG A 38 -10.50 -10.04 0.14
N HIS A 39 -9.69 -9.15 -0.41
CA HIS A 39 -10.11 -7.80 -0.74
C HIS A 39 -9.65 -7.41 -2.14
N VAL A 40 -10.48 -6.64 -2.84
CA VAL A 40 -10.20 -6.12 -4.18
C VAL A 40 -10.76 -4.71 -4.24
N ALA A 41 -10.01 -3.80 -4.84
CA ALA A 41 -10.42 -2.43 -5.09
C ALA A 41 -10.07 -2.07 -6.54
N VAL A 42 -10.88 -1.22 -7.17
CA VAL A 42 -10.64 -0.71 -8.52
C VAL A 42 -10.43 0.79 -8.44
N SER A 43 -9.58 1.32 -9.32
CA SER A 43 -9.43 2.76 -9.50
C SER A 43 -10.73 3.39 -10.00
N GLU A 44 -10.92 4.67 -9.68
CA GLU A 44 -12.10 5.44 -10.09
C GLU A 44 -12.25 5.53 -11.61
N ASP A 45 -11.12 5.55 -12.34
CA ASP A 45 -11.07 5.52 -13.80
C ASP A 45 -11.21 4.10 -14.40
N GLY A 46 -11.31 3.07 -13.57
CA GLY A 46 -11.36 1.67 -13.98
C GLY A 46 -10.08 1.14 -14.63
N GLN A 47 -8.99 1.92 -14.61
CA GLN A 47 -7.75 1.59 -15.35
C GLN A 47 -6.73 0.82 -14.53
N ASP A 48 -6.90 0.73 -13.22
CA ASP A 48 -6.07 -0.06 -12.34
C ASP A 48 -6.93 -0.84 -11.35
N VAL A 49 -6.44 -2.01 -10.94
CA VAL A 49 -7.10 -2.86 -9.95
C VAL A 49 -6.10 -3.32 -8.90
N ALA A 50 -6.44 -3.14 -7.64
CA ALA A 50 -5.70 -3.62 -6.50
C ALA A 50 -6.36 -4.87 -5.93
N ALA A 51 -5.54 -5.82 -5.46
CA ALA A 51 -6.01 -7.02 -4.81
C ALA A 51 -5.14 -7.35 -3.60
N ALA A 52 -5.78 -7.77 -2.52
CA ALA A 52 -5.13 -8.19 -1.29
C ALA A 52 -5.60 -9.59 -0.86
N GLY A 53 -4.62 -10.40 -0.47
CA GLY A 53 -4.80 -11.77 -0.04
C GLY A 53 -4.89 -11.91 1.47
N SER A 54 -4.51 -13.08 1.96
CA SER A 54 -4.25 -13.30 3.39
C SER A 54 -3.06 -12.46 3.88
N ARG A 55 -2.08 -12.28 2.99
CA ARG A 55 -0.84 -11.52 3.17
C ARG A 55 -0.50 -10.82 1.86
N GLY A 56 0.11 -9.66 1.92
CA GLY A 56 0.56 -8.91 0.75
C GLY A 56 -0.54 -8.31 -0.15
N VAL A 57 -0.14 -7.36 -0.96
CA VAL A 57 -1.01 -6.53 -1.81
C VAL A 57 -0.37 -6.38 -3.18
N ILE A 58 -1.16 -6.56 -4.22
CA ILE A 58 -0.71 -6.35 -5.60
C ILE A 58 -1.62 -5.40 -6.34
N VAL A 59 -1.03 -4.67 -7.27
CA VAL A 59 -1.75 -3.75 -8.14
C VAL A 59 -1.49 -4.12 -9.59
N HIS A 60 -2.54 -4.30 -10.36
CA HIS A 60 -2.46 -4.45 -11.80
C HIS A 60 -2.87 -3.16 -12.48
N SER A 61 -2.05 -2.70 -13.40
CA SER A 61 -2.40 -1.58 -14.26
C SER A 61 -2.84 -2.04 -15.63
N PHE A 62 -4.06 -1.73 -16.03
CA PHE A 62 -4.54 -2.02 -17.38
C PHE A 62 -3.87 -1.16 -18.44
N ARG A 63 -3.40 0.05 -18.07
CA ARG A 63 -2.69 0.96 -18.97
C ARG A 63 -1.36 0.38 -19.44
N THR A 64 -0.64 -0.23 -18.51
CA THR A 64 0.70 -0.79 -18.79
C THR A 64 0.70 -2.31 -18.97
N GLY A 65 -0.38 -2.99 -18.55
CA GLY A 65 -0.46 -4.45 -18.49
C GLY A 65 0.48 -5.08 -17.46
N LYS A 66 1.01 -4.29 -16.53
CA LYS A 66 2.02 -4.73 -15.56
C LYS A 66 1.41 -4.91 -14.17
N TRP A 67 1.91 -5.94 -13.49
CA TRP A 67 1.70 -6.15 -12.07
C TRP A 67 2.78 -5.43 -11.28
N ARG A 68 2.37 -4.69 -10.25
CA ARG A 68 3.21 -4.11 -9.23
C ARG A 68 3.04 -4.92 -7.96
N PHE A 69 4.15 -5.51 -7.53
CA PHE A 69 4.27 -6.21 -6.25
C PHE A 69 4.89 -5.26 -5.24
N PHE A 70 4.50 -5.38 -3.97
CA PHE A 70 5.24 -4.72 -2.91
C PHE A 70 6.61 -5.42 -2.78
N GLY A 71 7.69 -4.64 -2.80
CA GLY A 71 9.04 -5.16 -2.99
C GLY A 71 9.55 -6.03 -1.84
N ASP A 72 9.10 -5.77 -0.61
CA ASP A 72 9.54 -6.51 0.57
C ASP A 72 8.50 -7.53 1.01
N ILE A 73 8.73 -8.78 0.58
CA ILE A 73 7.91 -9.95 0.90
C ILE A 73 7.87 -10.20 2.43
N SER A 74 8.90 -9.79 3.17
CA SER A 74 8.95 -10.00 4.63
C SER A 74 7.96 -9.09 5.33
N GLN A 75 7.94 -7.80 4.97
CA GLN A 75 6.97 -6.82 5.49
C GLN A 75 5.54 -7.15 5.05
N GLU A 76 5.35 -7.63 3.81
CA GLU A 76 4.03 -8.09 3.34
C GLU A 76 3.46 -9.26 4.15
N ARG A 77 4.31 -10.08 4.76
CA ARG A 77 3.90 -11.26 5.53
C ARG A 77 3.50 -10.95 6.96
N GLU A 78 3.88 -9.79 7.47
CA GLU A 78 3.66 -9.38 8.86
C GLU A 78 2.28 -8.75 9.05
N PHE A 79 1.69 -8.17 8.00
CA PHE A 79 0.37 -7.56 8.09
C PHE A 79 -0.75 -8.42 7.49
N THR A 80 -1.91 -8.38 8.14
CA THR A 80 -3.16 -8.93 7.60
C THR A 80 -4.03 -7.78 7.09
N ALA A 81 -4.29 -7.76 5.78
CA ALA A 81 -5.19 -6.78 5.19
C ALA A 81 -6.62 -7.00 5.71
N THR A 82 -7.20 -5.97 6.31
CA THR A 82 -8.58 -5.94 6.80
C THR A 82 -9.49 -5.16 5.84
N ALA A 83 -8.93 -4.16 5.15
CA ALA A 83 -9.61 -3.44 4.09
C ALA A 83 -8.62 -2.98 3.01
N LEU A 84 -9.14 -2.77 1.81
CA LEU A 84 -8.40 -2.26 0.65
C LEU A 84 -9.25 -1.18 -0.02
N LEU A 85 -8.67 -0.01 -0.26
CA LEU A 85 -9.35 1.13 -0.87
C LEU A 85 -8.44 1.79 -1.90
N TRP A 86 -9.04 2.22 -3.01
CA TRP A 86 -8.37 3.08 -3.98
C TRP A 86 -8.74 4.55 -3.68
N VAL A 87 -7.73 5.42 -3.57
CA VAL A 87 -7.91 6.85 -3.28
C VAL A 87 -6.92 7.66 -4.12
N ASP A 88 -7.43 8.52 -5.01
CA ASP A 88 -6.65 9.52 -5.76
C ASP A 88 -5.34 8.98 -6.40
N GLY A 89 -5.45 7.85 -7.11
CA GLY A 89 -4.30 7.21 -7.78
C GLY A 89 -3.39 6.39 -6.86
N MET A 90 -3.71 6.28 -5.57
CA MET A 90 -3.02 5.46 -4.58
C MET A 90 -3.91 4.32 -4.07
N VAL A 91 -3.25 3.28 -3.54
CA VAL A 91 -3.93 2.16 -2.89
C VAL A 91 -3.64 2.23 -1.41
N ALA A 92 -4.69 2.44 -0.62
CA ALA A 92 -4.65 2.38 0.83
C ALA A 92 -5.04 0.98 1.31
N VAL A 93 -4.28 0.46 2.28
CA VAL A 93 -4.50 -0.86 2.88
C VAL A 93 -4.66 -0.63 4.38
N CYS A 94 -5.79 -1.08 4.93
CA CYS A 94 -5.97 -1.04 6.38
C CYS A 94 -5.58 -2.39 6.95
N THR A 95 -4.67 -2.36 7.92
CA THR A 95 -4.20 -3.56 8.63
C THR A 95 -4.64 -3.48 10.08
N ARG A 96 -4.92 -4.63 10.69
CA ARG A 96 -5.20 -4.68 12.11
C ARG A 96 -3.92 -5.09 12.82
N THR A 97 -3.30 -4.14 13.51
CA THR A 97 -2.29 -4.47 14.51
C THR A 97 -3.03 -4.91 15.78
N ALA A 98 -2.72 -6.10 16.29
CA ALA A 98 -3.22 -6.50 17.60
C ALA A 98 -2.60 -5.55 18.63
N THR A 99 -3.43 -4.92 19.46
CA THR A 99 -3.03 -4.09 20.59
C THR A 99 -2.27 -4.97 21.59
N GLY A 100 -0.95 -5.07 21.41
CA GLY A 100 -0.07 -5.91 22.20
C GLY A 100 1.40 -5.80 21.80
N ASP A 101 1.70 -5.46 20.55
CA ASP A 101 3.08 -5.38 20.05
C ASP A 101 3.39 -3.97 19.53
N VAL A 102 3.89 -3.10 20.41
CA VAL A 102 4.64 -1.90 20.00
C VAL A 102 6.06 -2.32 19.61
N SER A 103 6.20 -3.00 18.46
CA SER A 103 7.50 -3.22 17.83
C SER A 103 7.50 -2.57 16.45
N GLY A 104 8.12 -1.39 16.41
CA GLY A 104 8.59 -0.60 15.27
C GLY A 104 8.07 -0.89 13.86
N SER A 105 7.23 0.02 13.35
CA SER A 105 7.37 0.46 11.96
C SER A 105 7.12 1.98 11.87
N VAL A 106 8.10 2.77 12.29
CA VAL A 106 8.20 4.18 11.91
C VAL A 106 8.67 4.24 10.45
N GLY A 107 7.72 4.16 9.51
CA GLY A 107 7.96 4.33 8.09
C GLY A 107 7.49 5.71 7.63
N ALA A 108 8.45 6.55 7.26
CA ALA A 108 8.35 7.85 6.56
C ALA A 108 8.02 9.10 7.41
N THR A 109 9.07 9.71 7.96
CA THR A 109 9.19 11.18 7.99
C THR A 109 10.59 11.55 7.50
N ASP A 110 10.68 12.03 6.27
CA ASP A 110 11.93 12.44 5.66
C ASP A 110 12.00 13.96 5.57
N ALA A 111 13.17 14.47 5.96
CA ALA A 111 13.79 15.73 5.54
C ALA A 111 13.28 17.05 6.15
N GLY A 112 14.04 17.51 7.14
CA GLY A 112 14.04 18.90 7.61
C GLY A 112 15.21 19.21 8.55
N SER A 113 16.45 19.04 8.08
CA SER A 113 17.63 19.57 8.78
C SER A 113 17.60 21.10 8.79
N ALA A 114 17.43 21.69 9.96
CA ALA A 114 17.92 23.01 10.36
C ALA A 114 17.91 23.01 11.90
N GLY A 115 19.04 22.74 12.56
CA GLY A 115 20.04 23.76 12.82
C GLY A 115 19.65 24.53 14.07
N SER A 116 20.23 24.18 15.23
CA SER A 116 20.50 25.04 16.41
C SER A 116 20.69 24.19 17.67
N ALA A 117 21.91 24.15 18.20
CA ALA A 117 22.26 23.94 19.62
C ALA A 117 23.80 23.93 19.72
N ALA A 118 24.48 24.55 20.68
CA ALA A 118 24.07 25.42 21.77
C ALA A 118 25.32 26.18 22.25
N SER A 119 25.08 27.36 22.82
CA SER A 119 26.04 28.16 23.56
C SER A 119 26.42 27.56 24.92
N ALA A 120 27.68 27.77 25.30
CA ALA A 120 28.24 28.06 26.64
C ALA A 120 27.99 27.11 27.83
N GLY A 121 29.08 26.83 28.56
CA GLY A 121 29.07 26.31 29.92
C GLY A 121 30.45 25.84 30.40
N ASP A 122 31.22 26.76 30.99
CA ASP A 122 32.35 26.50 31.89
C ASP A 122 32.01 25.46 32.97
N ASP A 123 32.96 24.58 33.33
CA ASP A 123 33.10 24.11 34.72
C ASP A 123 34.53 23.65 35.05
N SER A 124 34.93 23.93 36.29
CA SER A 124 36.30 24.04 36.79
C SER A 124 36.76 22.82 37.59
N GLY A 125 38.10 22.65 37.69
CA GLY A 125 38.79 21.85 38.74
C GLY A 125 38.80 20.33 38.50
N ASP A 126 39.69 19.51 39.05
CA ASP A 126 40.76 19.64 40.06
C ASP A 126 41.53 18.29 40.10
N VAL A 127 42.78 18.29 40.61
CA VAL A 127 43.65 17.18 41.12
C VAL A 127 43.70 15.82 40.37
N GLY A 128 44.83 15.30 39.88
CA GLY A 128 46.09 15.05 40.60
C GLY A 128 46.11 13.64 41.21
N ASN A 129 46.86 12.68 40.62
CA ASN A 129 47.73 11.73 41.34
C ASN A 129 48.45 10.74 40.40
N GLY A 130 49.75 10.51 40.65
CA GLY A 130 50.46 9.27 40.31
C GLY A 130 51.39 9.32 39.11
#